data_AF-A0A9E4TMK3-F1
#
_entry.id   AF-A0A9E4TMK3-F1
#
_cell.length_a   1.000
_cell.length_b   1.000
_cell.length_c   1.000
_cell.angle_alpha   90.00
_cell.angle_beta   90.00
_cell.angle_gamma   90.00
#
_symmetry.space_group_name_H-M   'P 1'
#
loop_
_entity.id
_entity.type
_entity.pdbx_description
1 polymer ?
#
loop_
_entity_poly.entity_id
_entity_poly.type
_entity_poly.pdbx_seq_one_letter_code
_entity_poly.pdbx_strand_id
1 'polypeptide(L)'
;MAMLTIPASPDEVTAEWLTQALRSTGSIVRARVGSFSREDLGLGRGFVGQVSRFRLAYEVDEEGAPRSLVGKFSSPNPDLRAVMFGANETELRFYHEIAPQVDLATPRLYYGAANPETSQSVLLLEDILSDWGGDDVAGCSPGQERIAMRHLARFHAAWWGNP
;
A
#
# COMPACT_ATOMS: atom_id res chain seq x y z
N MET A 1 5.44 -6.77 19.58
CA MET A 1 4.98 -5.38 19.44
C MET A 1 3.47 -5.41 19.41
N ALA A 2 2.78 -4.54 20.16
CA ALA A 2 1.33 -4.47 20.10
C ALA A 2 0.90 -4.05 18.69
N MET A 3 0.03 -4.83 18.06
CA MET A 3 -0.55 -4.46 16.77
C MET A 3 -1.44 -3.24 16.97
N LEU A 4 -1.23 -2.21 16.15
CA LEU A 4 -2.10 -1.04 16.15
C LEU A 4 -3.50 -1.46 15.70
N THR A 5 -4.53 -0.83 16.27
CA THR A 5 -5.89 -0.98 15.77
C THR A 5 -5.94 -0.62 14.29
N ILE A 6 -6.50 -1.49 13.47
CA ILE A 6 -6.63 -1.29 12.02
C ILE A 6 -7.79 -0.31 11.79
N PRO A 7 -7.56 0.86 11.15
CA PRO A 7 -8.63 1.77 10.77
C PRO A 7 -9.59 1.08 9.80
N ALA A 8 -10.90 1.18 10.05
CA ALA A 8 -11.91 0.59 9.17
C ALA A 8 -12.06 1.35 7.85
N SER A 9 -11.67 2.63 7.83
CA SER A 9 -11.70 3.49 6.65
C SER A 9 -10.57 4.53 6.69
N PRO A 10 -10.31 5.21 5.56
CA PRO A 10 -9.41 6.35 5.52
C PRO A 10 -9.83 7.53 6.43
N ASP A 11 -11.09 7.59 6.89
CA ASP A 11 -11.60 8.65 7.79
C ASP A 11 -11.18 8.43 9.24
N GLU A 12 -10.90 7.19 9.63
CA GLU A 12 -10.45 6.85 10.99
C GLU A 12 -8.93 7.02 11.17
N VAL A 13 -8.21 7.32 10.09
CA VAL A 13 -6.76 7.58 10.14
C VAL A 13 -6.50 8.90 10.85
N THR A 14 -5.62 8.86 11.86
CA THR A 14 -5.17 10.05 12.59
C THR A 14 -3.68 10.29 12.40
N ALA A 15 -3.21 11.52 12.67
CA ALA A 15 -1.79 11.85 12.63
C ALA A 15 -0.98 11.03 13.65
N GLU A 16 -1.58 10.75 14.81
CA GLU A 16 -1.00 9.85 15.82
C GLU A 16 -0.88 8.43 15.30
N TRP A 17 -1.94 7.88 14.69
CA TRP A 17 -1.91 6.54 14.13
C TRP A 17 -0.86 6.41 13.01
N LEU A 18 -0.77 7.39 12.10
CA LEU A 18 0.27 7.42 11.06
C LEU A 18 1.68 7.46 11.65
N THR A 19 1.88 8.27 12.71
CA THR A 19 3.16 8.32 13.42
C THR A 19 3.52 6.97 14.02
N GLN A 20 2.57 6.32 14.70
CA GLN A 20 2.80 5.01 15.31
C GLN A 20 3.07 3.92 14.26
N ALA A 21 2.30 3.92 13.17
CA ALA A 21 2.45 2.98 12.06
C ALA A 21 3.84 3.09 11.42
N LEU A 22 4.29 4.31 11.09
CA LEU A 22 5.61 4.55 10.49
C LEU A 22 6.77 4.22 11.45
N ARG A 23 6.61 4.49 12.75
CA ARG A 23 7.60 4.11 13.77
C ARG A 23 7.69 2.61 13.97
N SER A 24 6.56 1.90 13.86
CA SER A 24 6.51 0.44 14.06
C SER A 24 7.37 -0.35 13.07
N THR A 25 7.68 0.23 11.90
CA THR A 25 8.52 -0.36 10.86
C THR A 25 9.89 0.31 10.75
N GLY A 26 10.19 1.29 11.62
CA GLY A 26 11.41 2.09 11.54
C GLY A 26 11.48 3.01 10.32
N SER A 27 10.34 3.27 9.65
CA SER A 27 10.27 4.21 8.52
C SER A 27 10.53 5.66 8.96
N ILE A 28 10.25 5.95 10.24
CA ILE A 28 10.69 7.16 10.95
C ILE A 28 11.11 6.76 12.36
N VAL A 29 12.03 7.51 12.96
CA VAL A 29 12.50 7.30 14.35
C VAL A 29 12.10 8.48 15.25
N ARG A 30 12.43 9.70 14.83
CA ARG A 30 12.20 10.94 15.58
C ARG A 30 11.02 11.74 15.05
N ALA A 31 10.78 11.66 13.74
CA ALA A 31 9.70 12.43 13.13
C ALA A 31 8.34 12.11 13.74
N ARG A 32 7.45 13.09 13.65
CA ARG A 32 6.06 13.00 14.10
C ARG A 32 5.17 13.70 13.11
N VAL A 33 4.16 13.00 12.60
CA VAL A 33 3.13 13.61 11.75
C VAL A 33 2.30 14.54 12.64
N GLY A 34 2.27 15.83 12.30
CA GLY A 34 1.44 16.82 12.98
C GLY A 34 0.07 16.94 12.33
N SER A 35 0.06 16.92 11.00
CA SER A 35 -1.16 16.95 10.19
C SER A 35 -0.95 16.27 8.85
N PHE A 36 -2.03 16.01 8.13
CA PHE A 36 -1.99 15.50 6.78
C PHE A 36 -3.19 16.00 5.99
N SER A 37 -3.07 15.99 4.65
CA SER A 37 -4.22 16.08 3.76
C SER A 37 -4.47 14.74 3.08
N ARG A 38 -5.74 14.46 2.77
CA ARG A 38 -6.18 13.23 2.11
C ARG A 38 -6.78 13.53 0.76
N GLU A 39 -6.50 12.67 -0.20
CA GLU A 39 -7.10 12.67 -1.54
C GLU A 39 -7.56 11.24 -1.87
N ASP A 40 -8.86 11.06 -2.13
CA ASP A 40 -9.39 9.74 -2.46
C ASP A 40 -9.11 9.40 -3.92
N LEU A 41 -8.37 8.32 -4.16
CA LEU A 41 -7.94 7.90 -5.51
C LEU A 41 -8.94 6.94 -6.17
N GLY A 42 -9.90 6.41 -5.39
CA GLY A 42 -10.76 5.32 -5.81
C GLY A 42 -12.13 5.68 -6.40
N LEU A 43 -12.50 6.96 -6.40
CA LEU A 43 -13.81 7.40 -6.88
C LEU A 43 -13.97 7.07 -8.38
N GLY A 44 -14.97 6.24 -8.70
CA GLY A 44 -15.35 5.91 -10.08
C GLY A 44 -14.56 4.79 -10.77
N ARG A 45 -13.55 4.17 -10.10
CA ARG A 45 -12.73 3.10 -10.71
C ARG A 45 -13.12 1.67 -10.31
N GLY A 46 -14.24 1.48 -9.60
CA GLY A 46 -14.73 0.14 -9.24
C GLY A 46 -13.80 -0.64 -8.31
N PHE A 47 -12.97 0.04 -7.50
CA PHE A 47 -12.10 -0.65 -6.56
C PHE A 47 -12.92 -1.43 -5.52
N VAL A 48 -12.45 -2.64 -5.24
CA VAL A 48 -13.05 -3.56 -4.27
C VAL A 48 -12.70 -3.20 -2.81
N GLY A 49 -11.95 -2.12 -2.62
CA GLY A 49 -11.54 -1.54 -1.35
C GLY A 49 -11.39 -0.02 -1.47
N GLN A 50 -10.90 0.62 -0.41
CA GLN A 50 -10.74 2.08 -0.36
C GLN A 50 -9.26 2.43 -0.57
N VAL A 51 -8.98 3.40 -1.45
CA VAL A 51 -7.61 3.84 -1.75
C VAL A 51 -7.54 5.35 -1.63
N SER A 52 -6.66 5.84 -0.75
CA SER A 52 -6.47 7.28 -0.54
C SER A 52 -4.98 7.61 -0.47
N ARG A 53 -4.61 8.75 -1.05
CA ARG A 53 -3.29 9.37 -0.87
C ARG A 53 -3.32 10.25 0.37
N PHE A 54 -2.25 10.20 1.14
CA PHE A 54 -2.01 11.08 2.27
C PHE A 54 -0.75 11.91 2.00
N ARG A 55 -0.84 13.23 2.13
CA ARG A 55 0.32 14.13 2.13
C ARG A 55 0.61 14.55 3.57
N LEU A 56 1.82 14.29 4.05
CA LEU A 56 2.18 14.37 5.46
C LEU A 56 2.95 15.65 5.77
N ALA A 57 2.52 16.36 6.81
CA ALA A 57 3.26 17.46 7.40
C ALA A 57 3.78 17.03 8.78
N TYR A 58 5.09 17.16 8.98
CA TYR A 58 5.75 16.73 10.20
C TYR A 58 6.01 17.91 11.15
N GLU A 59 5.83 17.70 12.44
CA GLU A 59 6.24 18.66 13.49
C GLU A 59 7.77 18.65 13.68
N VAL A 60 8.36 17.48 13.48
CA VAL A 60 9.80 17.22 13.54
C VAL A 60 10.18 16.53 12.26
N ASP A 61 11.02 17.17 11.44
CA ASP A 61 11.52 16.58 10.21
C ASP A 61 12.61 15.52 10.50
N GLU A 62 12.67 14.53 9.62
CA GLU A 62 13.70 13.49 9.61
C GLU A 62 14.03 13.16 8.16
N GLU A 63 15.31 12.98 7.86
CA GLU A 63 15.75 12.58 6.53
C GLU A 63 15.20 11.20 6.18
N GLY A 64 14.66 11.05 4.97
CA GLY A 64 14.04 9.81 4.50
C GLY A 64 12.61 9.57 4.99
N ALA A 65 12.03 10.45 5.81
CA ALA A 65 10.61 10.36 6.18
C ALA A 65 9.70 10.61 4.96
N PRO A 66 8.67 9.77 4.72
CA PRO A 66 7.82 9.92 3.55
C PRO A 66 6.99 11.20 3.61
N ARG A 67 7.04 12.02 2.56
CA ARG A 67 6.20 13.23 2.42
C ARG A 67 4.79 12.91 1.91
N SER A 68 4.63 11.79 1.22
CA SER A 68 3.32 11.23 0.88
C SER A 68 3.36 9.71 0.90
N LEU A 69 2.18 9.12 1.06
CA LEU A 69 1.96 7.68 1.00
C LEU A 69 0.56 7.37 0.48
N VAL A 70 0.37 6.14 -0.01
CA VAL A 70 -0.95 5.61 -0.39
C VAL A 70 -1.41 4.63 0.69
N GLY A 71 -2.61 4.84 1.20
CA GLY A 71 -3.30 3.88 2.06
C GLY A 71 -4.31 3.07 1.25
N LYS A 72 -4.22 1.74 1.33
CA LYS A 72 -5.23 0.80 0.84
C LYS A 72 -5.92 0.17 2.05
N PHE A 73 -7.24 0.28 2.09
CA PHE A 73 -8.07 -0.21 3.19
C PHE A 73 -9.11 -1.19 2.64
N SER A 74 -9.53 -2.11 3.50
CA SER A 74 -10.67 -2.96 3.24
C SER A 74 -11.94 -2.19 2.86
N SER A 75 -12.86 -2.87 2.16
CA SER A 75 -14.18 -2.33 1.84
C SER A 75 -14.97 -1.95 3.11
N PRO A 76 -15.73 -0.84 3.10
CA PRO A 76 -16.63 -0.50 4.19
C PRO A 76 -17.85 -1.45 4.20
N ASN A 77 -18.24 -2.00 3.06
CA ASN A 77 -19.27 -3.05 2.96
C ASN A 77 -18.74 -4.37 3.56
N PRO A 78 -19.35 -4.89 4.65
CA PRO A 78 -18.90 -6.10 5.33
C PRO A 78 -18.89 -7.36 4.46
N ASP A 79 -19.89 -7.55 3.61
CA ASP A 79 -19.99 -8.73 2.74
C ASP A 79 -18.87 -8.75 1.71
N LEU A 80 -18.65 -7.60 1.06
CA LEU A 80 -17.55 -7.44 0.11
C LEU A 80 -16.19 -7.56 0.80
N ARG A 81 -16.06 -7.02 2.01
CA ARG A 81 -14.83 -7.10 2.81
C ARG A 81 -14.48 -8.56 3.13
N ALA A 82 -15.45 -9.36 3.57
CA ALA A 82 -15.24 -10.77 3.87
C ALA A 82 -14.83 -11.56 2.61
N VAL A 83 -15.50 -11.34 1.49
CA VAL A 83 -15.18 -12.01 0.21
C VAL A 83 -13.78 -11.63 -0.29
N MET A 84 -13.36 -10.39 -0.12
CA MET A 84 -12.06 -9.90 -0.59
C MET A 84 -10.91 -10.10 0.39
N PHE A 85 -11.17 -10.62 1.60
CA PHE A 85 -10.15 -10.73 2.65
C PHE A 85 -8.95 -11.55 2.18
N GLY A 86 -9.16 -12.70 1.53
CA GLY A 86 -8.05 -13.52 1.03
C GLY A 86 -7.17 -12.82 -0.01
N ALA A 87 -7.75 -11.95 -0.85
CA ALA A 87 -6.97 -11.14 -1.80
C ALA A 87 -6.14 -10.06 -1.08
N ASN A 88 -6.74 -9.38 -0.09
CA ASN A 88 -6.05 -8.40 0.72
C ASN A 88 -4.92 -9.02 1.56
N GLU A 89 -5.16 -10.21 2.13
CA GLU A 89 -4.16 -10.99 2.86
C GLU A 89 -3.02 -11.41 1.93
N THR A 90 -3.34 -11.85 0.70
CA THR A 90 -2.33 -12.20 -0.31
C THR A 90 -1.44 -11.02 -0.66
N GLU A 91 -2.01 -9.83 -0.87
CA GLU A 91 -1.23 -8.61 -1.13
C GLU A 91 -0.31 -8.25 0.05
N LEU A 92 -0.84 -8.35 1.28
CA LEU A 92 -0.06 -8.08 2.49
C LEU A 92 1.11 -9.06 2.64
N ARG A 93 0.85 -10.36 2.45
CA ARG A 93 1.89 -11.38 2.46
C ARG A 93 2.90 -11.19 1.34
N PHE A 94 2.47 -10.77 0.15
CA PHE A 94 3.40 -10.43 -0.92
C PHE A 94 4.41 -9.36 -0.48
N TYR A 95 3.95 -8.24 0.11
CA TYR A 95 4.88 -7.19 0.55
C TYR A 95 5.77 -7.60 1.73
N HIS A 96 5.29 -8.46 2.63
CA HIS A 96 6.09 -8.92 3.77
C HIS A 96 7.06 -10.05 3.43
N GLU A 97 6.62 -11.01 2.64
CA GLU A 97 7.32 -12.27 2.41
C GLU A 97 8.05 -12.25 1.07
N ILE A 98 7.43 -11.76 -0.02
CA ILE A 98 7.94 -11.96 -1.39
C ILE A 98 8.71 -10.75 -1.91
N ALA A 99 8.18 -9.53 -1.76
CA ALA A 99 8.79 -8.31 -2.27
C ALA A 99 10.26 -8.12 -1.84
N PRO A 100 10.67 -8.43 -0.58
CA PRO A 100 12.07 -8.33 -0.18
C PRO A 100 13.01 -9.35 -0.84
N GLN A 101 12.46 -10.40 -1.46
CA GLN A 101 13.22 -11.51 -2.04
C GLN A 101 13.39 -11.40 -3.57
N VAL A 102 12.72 -10.45 -4.22
CA VAL A 102 12.68 -10.34 -5.68
C VAL A 102 13.19 -8.99 -6.17
N ASP A 103 13.92 -8.99 -7.28
CA ASP A 103 14.33 -7.77 -7.98
C ASP A 103 13.19 -7.27 -8.88
N LEU A 104 12.10 -6.86 -8.24
CA LEU A 104 10.95 -6.22 -8.87
C LEU A 104 10.77 -4.83 -8.27
N ALA A 105 10.59 -3.82 -9.13
CA ALA A 105 10.30 -2.47 -8.69
C ALA A 105 8.86 -2.41 -8.12
N THR A 106 8.74 -2.63 -6.82
CA THR A 106 7.48 -2.52 -6.08
C THR A 106 7.51 -1.30 -5.16
N PRO A 107 6.37 -0.63 -4.90
CA PRO A 107 6.28 0.42 -3.90
C PRO A 107 6.84 -0.04 -2.55
N ARG A 108 7.61 0.79 -1.86
CA ARG A 108 8.05 0.47 -0.50
C ARG A 108 6.84 0.28 0.43
N LEU A 109 6.84 -0.79 1.23
CA LEU A 109 5.89 -0.99 2.32
C LEU A 109 6.30 -0.13 3.53
N TYR A 110 5.43 0.76 3.99
CA TYR A 110 5.61 1.52 5.22
C TYR A 110 4.92 0.88 6.42
N TYR A 111 3.76 0.25 6.23
CA TYR A 111 3.03 -0.48 7.26
C TYR A 111 2.00 -1.41 6.62
N GLY A 112 1.78 -2.59 7.19
CA GLY A 112 0.76 -3.53 6.74
C GLY A 112 0.19 -4.29 7.92
N ALA A 113 -1.14 -4.42 8.00
CA ALA A 113 -1.80 -5.27 8.97
C ALA A 113 -3.12 -5.83 8.43
N ALA A 114 -3.48 -7.04 8.87
CA ALA A 114 -4.76 -7.67 8.61
C ALA A 114 -5.29 -8.34 9.88
N ASN A 115 -6.62 -8.38 10.04
CA ASN A 115 -7.31 -9.08 11.10
C ASN A 115 -8.31 -10.07 10.49
N PRO A 116 -8.05 -11.40 10.58
CA PRO A 116 -8.94 -12.43 10.06
C PRO A 116 -10.33 -12.45 10.71
N GLU A 117 -10.45 -12.06 11.98
CA GLU A 117 -11.72 -12.07 12.71
C GLU A 117 -12.67 -10.98 12.20
N THR A 118 -12.15 -9.81 11.84
CA THR A 118 -12.94 -8.67 11.35
C THR A 118 -12.88 -8.52 9.83
N SER A 119 -12.05 -9.33 9.17
CA SER A 119 -11.69 -9.21 7.74
C SER A 119 -11.14 -7.83 7.37
N GLN A 120 -10.64 -7.06 8.33
CA GLN A 120 -10.06 -5.75 8.06
C GLN A 120 -8.60 -5.88 7.64
N SER A 121 -8.17 -4.99 6.75
CA SER A 121 -6.79 -4.89 6.30
C SER A 121 -6.44 -3.43 6.00
N VAL A 122 -5.18 -3.10 6.19
CA VAL A 122 -4.57 -1.84 5.80
C VAL A 122 -3.17 -2.06 5.25
N LEU A 123 -2.84 -1.36 4.17
CA LEU A 123 -1.48 -1.21 3.65
C LEU A 123 -1.16 0.27 3.48
N LEU A 124 -0.03 0.72 4.01
CA LEU A 124 0.58 2.01 3.71
C LEU A 124 1.78 1.77 2.80
N LEU A 125 1.70 2.27 1.58
CA LEU A 125 2.67 2.07 0.52
C LEU A 125 3.29 3.40 0.09
N GLU A 126 4.46 3.32 -0.52
CA GLU A 126 5.06 4.42 -1.27
C GLU A 126 4.11 5.00 -2.30
N ASP A 127 4.02 6.34 -2.32
CA ASP A 127 3.25 7.06 -3.32
C ASP A 127 4.09 7.23 -4.59
N ILE A 128 3.80 6.40 -5.59
CA ILE A 128 4.44 6.47 -6.90
C ILE A 128 3.82 7.61 -7.70
N LEU A 129 4.53 8.73 -7.73
CA LEU A 129 4.16 9.89 -8.54
C LEU A 129 4.53 9.61 -10.00
N SER A 130 3.57 9.09 -10.75
CA SER A 130 3.66 8.88 -12.19
C SER A 130 2.57 9.66 -12.90
N ASP A 131 2.92 10.33 -13.99
CA ASP A 131 1.98 11.02 -14.88
C ASP A 131 1.12 10.03 -15.69
N TRP A 132 1.47 8.75 -15.67
CA TRP A 132 0.75 7.68 -16.36
C TRP A 132 0.25 6.63 -15.38
N GLY A 133 -1.08 6.46 -15.34
CA GLY A 133 -1.79 5.52 -14.45
C GLY A 133 -2.40 4.32 -15.17
N GLY A 134 -2.00 4.05 -16.41
CA GLY A 134 -2.63 3.04 -17.27
C GLY A 134 -3.92 3.52 -17.94
N ASP A 135 -4.35 2.80 -18.98
CA ASP A 135 -5.66 2.94 -19.62
C ASP A 135 -6.22 1.52 -19.82
N ASP A 136 -7.29 1.19 -19.12
CA ASP A 136 -7.88 -0.16 -19.12
C ASP A 136 -8.55 -0.50 -20.47
N VAL A 137 -8.79 0.49 -21.32
CA VAL A 137 -9.44 0.33 -22.63
C VAL A 137 -8.41 0.40 -23.75
N ALA A 138 -7.58 1.44 -23.78
CA ALA A 138 -6.56 1.62 -24.82
C ALA A 138 -5.32 0.75 -24.60
N GLY A 139 -5.08 0.30 -23.35
CA GLY A 139 -3.93 -0.49 -22.99
C GLY A 139 -2.63 0.31 -22.88
N CYS A 140 -1.50 -0.34 -23.16
CA CYS A 140 -0.17 0.25 -23.07
C CYS A 140 0.51 0.34 -24.44
N SER A 141 1.49 1.24 -24.56
CA SER A 141 2.34 1.31 -25.75
C SER A 141 3.26 0.08 -25.86
N PRO A 142 3.75 -0.27 -27.07
CA PRO A 142 4.70 -1.37 -27.24
C PRO A 142 5.99 -1.23 -26.41
N GLY A 143 6.39 0.01 -26.10
CA GLY A 143 7.52 0.29 -25.21
C GLY A 143 7.24 -0.11 -23.76
N GLN A 144 6.07 0.27 -23.25
CA GLN A 144 5.60 -0.09 -21.91
C GLN A 144 5.39 -1.59 -21.76
N GLU A 145 4.78 -2.23 -22.77
CA GLU A 145 4.62 -3.69 -22.82
C GLU A 145 5.98 -4.40 -22.69
N ARG A 146 6.97 -3.96 -23.47
CA ARG A 146 8.32 -4.55 -23.43
C ARG A 146 8.98 -4.39 -22.07
N ILE A 147 8.76 -3.28 -21.37
CA ILE A 147 9.27 -3.08 -20.01
C ILE A 147 8.57 -4.06 -19.06
N ALA A 148 7.24 -4.09 -19.07
CA ALA A 148 6.45 -4.98 -18.22
C ALA A 148 6.84 -6.46 -18.42
N MET A 149 6.94 -6.92 -19.66
CA MET A 149 7.31 -8.30 -19.99
C MET A 149 8.72 -8.67 -19.52
N ARG A 150 9.69 -7.74 -19.55
CA ARG A 150 11.03 -8.00 -18.99
C ARG A 150 11.00 -8.18 -17.48
N HIS A 151 10.26 -7.34 -16.77
CA HIS A 151 10.12 -7.47 -15.31
C HIS A 151 9.41 -8.77 -14.93
N LEU A 152 8.33 -9.12 -15.62
CA LEU A 152 7.61 -10.39 -15.40
C LEU A 152 8.47 -11.61 -15.68
N ALA A 153 9.23 -11.61 -16.78
CA ALA A 153 10.13 -12.71 -17.10
C ALA A 153 11.20 -12.93 -16.01
N ARG A 154 11.79 -11.85 -15.48
CA ARG A 154 12.77 -11.93 -14.39
C ARG A 154 12.13 -12.44 -13.09
N PHE A 155 10.94 -11.93 -12.76
CA PHE A 155 10.19 -12.37 -11.59
C PHE A 155 9.85 -13.87 -11.68
N HIS A 156 9.31 -14.34 -12.81
CA HIS A 156 9.02 -15.77 -13.01
C HIS A 156 10.28 -16.65 -12.98
N ALA A 157 11.39 -16.18 -13.57
CA ALA A 157 12.63 -16.95 -13.60
C ALA A 157 13.23 -17.16 -12.20
N ALA A 158 13.03 -16.22 -11.26
CA ALA A 158 13.52 -16.34 -9.90
C ALA A 158 12.92 -17.54 -9.12
N TRP A 159 11.70 -17.95 -9.48
CA TRP A 159 10.95 -19.02 -8.82
C TRP A 159 10.77 -20.27 -9.71
N TRP A 160 11.33 -20.25 -10.93
CA TRP A 160 11.24 -21.39 -11.83
C TRP A 160 12.01 -22.59 -11.28
N GLY A 161 11.30 -23.69 -11.01
CA GLY A 161 11.89 -24.91 -10.45
C GLY A 161 12.32 -24.77 -8.99
N ASN A 162 11.92 -23.69 -8.30
CA ASN A 162 12.23 -23.43 -6.90
C ASN A 162 10.92 -23.05 -6.16
N PRO A 163 10.09 -24.05 -5.80
CA PRO A 163 8.77 -23.86 -5.19
C PRO A 163 8.82 -23.41 -3.72
#